data_AF-A0A0F8ZEC5-F1
#
_entry.id   AF-A0A0F8ZEC5-F1
#
_cell.length_a   1.000
_cell.length_b   1.000
_cell.length_c   1.000
_cell.angle_alpha   90.00
_cell.angle_beta   90.00
_cell.angle_gamma   90.00
#
_symmetry.space_group_name_H-M   'P 1'
#
loop_
_entity.id
_entity.type
_entity.pdbx_description
1 polymer ?
#
loop_
_entity_poly.entity_id
_entity_poly.type
_entity_poly.pdbx_seq_one_letter_code
_entity_poly.pdbx_strand_id
1 'polypeptide(L)'
;LTLQEKLVKVQDEIIVMTKKEFSYSDALTLEASEETLKILEGQRDIVFTVKRVKEVREELSVATEEAKKLDVVVKKLTKEIPEDLIKKAKLPIEGLVIEGDDIKINGVSLDNLSASEQLKFGLQIVRALNGEFKVICVDGIETLDKESFEFFLKEVENDDFQYFVTRVEGTHEHSIVVENGEIKK
;
A
#
# COMPACT_ATOMS: atom_id res chain seq x y z
N LEU A 1 31.05 -76.82 23.72
CA LEU A 1 29.58 -76.88 23.83
C LEU A 1 29.17 -76.15 25.13
N THR A 2 29.69 -74.93 25.32
CA THR A 2 29.08 -73.61 25.06
C THR A 2 27.79 -73.38 25.85
N LEU A 3 27.86 -72.43 26.80
CA LEU A 3 26.77 -71.99 27.70
C LEU A 3 25.39 -71.84 27.01
N GLN A 4 25.38 -71.58 25.70
CA GLN A 4 24.18 -71.50 24.87
C GLN A 4 23.31 -72.76 24.92
N GLU A 5 23.88 -73.97 24.89
CA GLU A 5 23.07 -75.21 24.93
C GLU A 5 22.40 -75.42 26.29
N LYS A 6 23.03 -74.95 27.37
CA LYS A 6 22.45 -74.99 28.71
C LYS A 6 21.36 -73.94 28.89
N LEU A 7 21.53 -72.74 28.32
CA LEU A 7 20.51 -71.69 28.34
C LEU A 7 19.25 -72.10 27.57
N VAL A 8 19.40 -72.73 26.41
CA VAL A 8 18.27 -73.25 25.61
C VAL A 8 17.51 -74.32 26.39
N LYS A 9 18.20 -75.27 27.03
CA LYS A 9 17.55 -76.29 27.86
C LYS A 9 16.81 -75.71 29.06
N VAL A 10 17.37 -74.71 29.72
CA VAL A 10 16.70 -74.01 30.83
C VAL A 10 15.48 -73.22 30.30
N GLN A 11 15.57 -72.64 29.11
CA GLN A 11 14.41 -72.02 28.44
C GLN A 11 13.31 -73.04 28.15
N ASP A 12 13.66 -74.19 27.59
CA ASP A 12 12.70 -75.26 27.29
C ASP A 12 12.09 -75.85 28.57
N GLU A 13 12.87 -76.03 29.64
CA GLU A 13 12.38 -76.47 30.95
C GLU A 13 11.44 -75.45 31.62
N ILE A 14 11.71 -74.14 31.48
CA ILE A 14 10.84 -73.08 31.99
C ILE A 14 9.51 -73.06 31.23
N ILE A 15 9.54 -73.27 29.91
CA ILE A 15 8.32 -73.32 29.07
C ILE A 15 7.45 -74.53 29.46
N VAL A 16 8.07 -75.69 29.70
CA VAL A 16 7.38 -76.92 30.12
C VAL A 16 6.85 -76.83 31.56
N MET A 17 7.60 -76.21 32.49
CA MET A 17 7.17 -76.02 33.88
C MET A 17 6.05 -75.00 34.05
N THR A 18 6.03 -73.95 33.22
CA THR A 18 5.09 -72.83 33.41
C THR A 18 3.70 -73.15 32.89
N LYS A 19 3.53 -74.21 32.09
CA LYS A 19 2.22 -74.70 31.58
C LYS A 19 1.32 -73.56 31.09
N LYS A 20 1.93 -72.53 30.54
CA LYS A 20 1.26 -71.34 30.03
C LYS A 20 1.47 -71.36 28.54
N GLU A 21 0.76 -72.26 27.89
CA GLU A 21 0.36 -72.05 26.50
C GLU A 21 -0.27 -70.66 26.47
N PHE A 22 0.34 -69.71 25.75
CA PHE A 22 -0.41 -68.55 25.28
C PHE A 22 -1.42 -69.08 24.27
N SER A 23 -2.53 -69.59 24.79
CA SER A 23 -3.70 -69.93 24.01
C SER A 23 -4.26 -68.61 23.48
N TYR A 24 -4.03 -68.32 22.20
CA TYR A 24 -4.67 -67.22 21.46
C TYR A 24 -6.17 -67.49 21.22
N SER A 25 -6.85 -68.11 22.19
CA SER A 25 -8.23 -68.59 22.06
C SER A 25 -9.06 -68.21 23.29
N ASP A 26 -8.89 -67.00 23.79
CA ASP A 26 -9.90 -66.35 24.61
C ASP A 26 -10.36 -65.10 23.85
N ALA A 27 -11.60 -65.10 23.36
CA ALA A 27 -12.20 -63.96 22.66
C ALA A 27 -12.02 -62.63 23.42
N LEU A 28 -11.96 -62.71 24.76
CA LEU A 28 -11.70 -61.60 25.67
C LEU A 28 -10.33 -60.92 25.47
N THR A 29 -9.30 -61.69 25.06
CA THR A 29 -7.94 -61.15 24.82
C THR A 29 -7.80 -60.53 23.43
N LEU A 30 -8.57 -61.00 22.45
CA LEU A 30 -8.62 -60.44 21.10
C LEU A 30 -9.39 -59.11 21.11
N GLU A 31 -10.56 -59.07 21.76
CA GLU A 31 -11.36 -57.85 21.91
C GLU A 31 -10.60 -56.75 22.67
N ALA A 32 -9.91 -57.10 23.76
CA ALA A 32 -9.06 -56.15 24.49
C ALA A 32 -7.87 -55.63 23.64
N SER A 33 -7.33 -56.47 22.75
CA SER A 33 -6.28 -56.09 21.82
C SER A 33 -6.81 -55.20 20.68
N GLU A 34 -8.00 -55.47 20.16
CA GLU A 34 -8.67 -54.64 19.15
C GLU A 34 -9.07 -53.28 19.71
N GLU A 35 -9.53 -53.22 20.97
CA GLU A 35 -9.88 -51.98 21.64
C GLU A 35 -8.64 -51.11 21.91
N THR A 36 -7.54 -51.72 22.38
CA THR A 36 -6.26 -51.01 22.53
C THR A 36 -5.67 -50.56 21.20
N LEU A 37 -5.83 -51.33 20.12
CA LEU A 37 -5.46 -50.90 18.76
C LEU A 37 -6.27 -49.69 18.28
N LYS A 38 -7.60 -49.66 18.48
CA LYS A 38 -8.43 -48.50 18.13
C LYS A 38 -8.03 -47.24 18.91
N ILE A 39 -7.71 -47.39 20.19
CA ILE A 39 -7.22 -46.28 21.02
C ILE A 39 -5.87 -45.77 20.50
N LEU A 40 -4.95 -46.66 20.15
CA LEU A 40 -3.64 -46.31 19.60
C LEU A 40 -3.74 -45.64 18.22
N GLU A 41 -4.65 -46.09 17.36
CA GLU A 41 -4.93 -45.46 16.06
C GLU A 41 -5.47 -44.04 16.26
N GLY A 42 -6.43 -43.84 17.18
CA GLY A 42 -6.93 -42.50 17.52
C GLY A 42 -5.84 -41.59 18.10
N GLN A 43 -4.96 -42.12 18.95
CA GLN A 43 -3.81 -41.37 19.48
C GLN A 43 -2.82 -40.97 18.39
N ARG A 44 -2.57 -41.86 17.43
CA ARG A 44 -1.70 -41.59 16.28
C ARG A 44 -2.25 -40.44 15.43
N ASP A 45 -3.55 -40.42 15.15
CA ASP A 45 -4.17 -39.35 14.36
C ASP A 45 -4.10 -37.98 15.07
N ILE A 46 -4.25 -37.96 16.39
CA ILE A 46 -4.07 -36.74 17.21
C ILE A 46 -2.62 -36.26 17.11
N VAL A 47 -1.63 -37.15 17.22
CA VAL A 47 -0.21 -36.78 17.09
C VAL A 47 0.11 -36.21 15.71
N PHE A 48 -0.40 -36.81 14.63
CA PHE A 48 -0.23 -36.28 13.28
C PHE A 48 -0.90 -34.92 13.09
N THR A 49 -2.11 -34.75 13.63
CA THR A 49 -2.84 -33.47 13.56
C THR A 49 -2.09 -32.37 14.30
N VAL A 50 -1.60 -32.64 15.52
CA VAL A 50 -0.80 -31.69 16.30
C VAL A 50 0.49 -31.33 15.58
N LYS A 51 1.16 -32.30 14.93
CA LYS A 51 2.36 -32.05 14.14
C LYS A 51 2.09 -31.11 12.96
N ARG A 52 1.03 -31.36 12.18
CA ARG A 52 0.62 -30.49 11.05
C ARG A 52 0.23 -29.10 11.51
N VAL A 53 -0.51 -28.99 12.61
CA VAL A 53 -0.87 -27.70 13.21
C VAL A 53 0.37 -26.92 13.60
N LYS A 54 1.40 -27.58 14.16
CA LYS A 54 2.66 -26.95 14.52
C LYS A 54 3.42 -26.43 13.30
N GLU A 55 3.54 -27.24 12.25
CA GLU A 55 4.18 -26.87 10.98
C GLU A 55 3.51 -25.64 10.35
N VAL A 56 2.17 -25.66 10.21
CA VAL A 56 1.39 -24.53 9.67
C VAL A 56 1.52 -23.28 10.55
N ARG A 57 1.61 -23.44 11.88
CA ARG A 57 1.81 -22.31 12.80
C ARG A 57 3.16 -21.64 12.60
N GLU A 58 4.18 -22.44 12.33
CA GLU A 58 5.54 -21.97 12.13
C GLU A 58 5.66 -21.23 10.79
N GLU A 59 5.08 -21.79 9.71
CA GLU A 59 4.94 -21.11 8.42
C GLU A 59 4.16 -19.79 8.54
N LEU A 60 3.04 -19.80 9.28
CA LEU A 60 2.26 -18.59 9.56
C LEU A 60 3.08 -17.54 10.33
N SER A 61 3.91 -17.97 11.29
CA SER A 61 4.79 -17.07 12.04
C SER A 61 5.81 -16.40 11.13
N VAL A 62 6.45 -17.15 10.24
CA VAL A 62 7.41 -16.61 9.27
C VAL A 62 6.73 -15.64 8.31
N ALA A 63 5.59 -16.05 7.72
CA ALA A 63 4.85 -15.21 6.79
C ALA A 63 4.34 -13.90 7.45
N THR A 64 3.91 -13.96 8.72
CA THR A 64 3.47 -12.77 9.45
C THR A 64 4.63 -11.84 9.83
N GLU A 65 5.82 -12.37 10.12
CA GLU A 65 7.02 -11.54 10.29
C GLU A 65 7.44 -10.85 8.99
N GLU A 66 7.42 -11.57 7.87
CA GLU A 66 7.69 -11.00 6.56
C GLU A 66 6.68 -9.91 6.18
N ALA A 67 5.38 -10.17 6.40
CA ALA A 67 4.34 -9.17 6.19
C ALA A 67 4.57 -7.91 7.04
N LYS A 68 4.92 -8.05 8.32
CA LYS A 68 5.26 -6.90 9.19
C LYS A 68 6.47 -6.12 8.67
N LYS A 69 7.51 -6.80 8.19
CA LYS A 69 8.69 -6.14 7.60
C LYS A 69 8.29 -5.34 6.36
N LEU A 70 7.50 -5.95 5.48
CA LEU A 70 7.00 -5.29 4.27
C LEU A 70 6.09 -4.10 4.61
N ASP A 71 5.20 -4.22 5.60
CA ASP A 71 4.35 -3.10 6.07
C ASP A 71 5.18 -1.91 6.54
N VAL A 72 6.29 -2.14 7.24
CA VAL A 72 7.21 -1.07 7.67
C VAL A 72 7.86 -0.40 6.46
N VAL A 73 8.32 -1.21 5.50
CA VAL A 73 8.93 -0.70 4.26
C VAL A 73 7.93 0.12 3.45
N VAL A 74 6.72 -0.39 3.26
CA VAL A 74 5.64 0.30 2.56
C VAL A 74 5.33 1.61 3.27
N LYS A 75 5.05 1.61 4.57
CA LYS A 75 4.78 2.84 5.34
C LYS A 75 5.88 3.89 5.17
N LYS A 76 7.14 3.47 5.23
CA LYS A 76 8.28 4.36 5.06
C LYS A 76 8.36 4.95 3.65
N LEU A 77 8.17 4.13 2.63
CA LEU A 77 8.23 4.56 1.23
C LEU A 77 7.03 5.43 0.82
N THR A 78 5.83 5.15 1.34
CA THR A 78 4.60 5.85 0.92
C THR A 78 4.35 7.13 1.70
N LYS A 79 4.80 7.24 2.95
CA LYS A 79 4.51 8.42 3.80
C LYS A 79 5.75 9.22 4.15
N GLU A 80 6.74 8.58 4.77
CA GLU A 80 7.87 9.31 5.35
C GLU A 80 8.77 9.95 4.28
N ILE A 81 9.10 9.21 3.21
CA ILE A 81 9.99 9.70 2.17
C ILE A 81 9.34 10.83 1.34
N PRO A 82 8.09 10.70 0.85
CA PRO A 82 7.43 11.77 0.11
C PRO A 82 7.26 13.05 0.94
N GLU A 83 6.86 12.93 2.21
CA GLU A 83 6.74 14.09 3.11
C GLU A 83 8.08 14.80 3.31
N ASP A 84 9.18 14.05 3.48
CA ASP A 84 10.51 14.62 3.63
C ASP A 84 11.02 15.28 2.33
N LEU A 85 10.71 14.70 1.18
CA LEU A 85 11.00 15.29 -0.14
C LEU A 85 10.23 16.59 -0.36
N ILE A 86 8.94 16.62 -0.02
CA ILE A 86 8.10 17.82 -0.12
C ILE A 86 8.64 18.92 0.81
N LYS A 87 9.00 18.59 2.06
CA LYS A 87 9.57 19.55 3.02
C LYS A 87 10.91 20.12 2.57
N LYS A 88 11.73 19.33 1.87
CA LYS A 88 13.03 19.75 1.35
C LYS A 88 12.93 20.43 -0.01
N ALA A 89 11.85 20.20 -0.76
CA ALA A 89 11.63 20.83 -2.04
C ALA A 89 11.39 22.34 -1.84
N LYS A 90 12.09 23.15 -2.63
CA LYS A 90 11.75 24.56 -2.77
C LYS A 90 10.51 24.64 -3.64
N LEU A 91 9.36 24.76 -2.99
CA LEU A 91 8.11 24.98 -3.72
C LEU A 91 8.19 26.34 -4.44
N PRO A 92 7.66 26.42 -5.67
CA PRO A 92 7.77 27.60 -6.51
C PRO A 92 6.99 28.82 -5.98
N ILE A 93 6.09 28.61 -5.02
CA ILE A 93 5.17 29.63 -4.49
C ILE A 93 5.26 29.70 -2.98
N GLU A 94 5.27 30.92 -2.46
CA GLU A 94 5.22 31.19 -1.02
C GLU A 94 3.86 30.78 -0.43
N GLY A 95 3.88 30.06 0.69
CA GLY A 95 2.65 29.65 1.39
C GLY A 95 1.96 28.42 0.80
N LEU A 96 2.53 27.79 -0.25
CA LEU A 96 2.09 26.49 -0.75
C LEU A 96 2.55 25.38 0.22
N VAL A 97 1.60 24.59 0.69
CA VAL A 97 1.84 23.44 1.57
C VAL A 97 1.10 22.23 1.00
N ILE A 98 1.79 21.11 0.90
CA ILE A 98 1.19 19.83 0.52
C ILE A 98 1.08 18.99 1.79
N GLU A 99 -0.14 18.69 2.22
CA GLU A 99 -0.43 17.88 3.40
C GLU A 99 -1.14 16.59 2.98
N GLY A 100 -0.37 15.50 2.87
CA GLY A 100 -0.89 14.23 2.36
C GLY A 100 -1.35 14.37 0.92
N ASP A 101 -2.65 14.21 0.68
CA ASP A 101 -3.29 14.33 -0.64
C ASP A 101 -3.87 15.73 -0.90
N ASP A 102 -3.86 16.63 0.10
CA ASP A 102 -4.42 17.98 -0.01
C ASP A 102 -3.34 19.04 -0.31
N ILE A 103 -3.68 19.97 -1.20
CA ILE A 103 -2.87 21.16 -1.49
C ILE A 103 -3.51 22.37 -0.81
N LYS A 104 -2.73 23.04 0.05
CA LYS A 104 -3.15 24.22 0.79
C LYS A 104 -2.29 25.44 0.41
N ILE A 105 -2.94 26.59 0.33
CA ILE A 105 -2.33 27.88 0.05
C ILE A 105 -2.73 28.83 1.17
N ASN A 106 -1.76 29.35 1.93
CA ASN A 106 -2.02 30.24 3.07
C ASN A 106 -3.05 29.69 4.08
N GLY A 107 -3.11 28.37 4.23
CA GLY A 107 -4.04 27.67 5.13
C GLY A 107 -5.41 27.34 4.51
N VAL A 108 -5.68 27.71 3.26
CA VAL A 108 -6.92 27.38 2.54
C VAL A 108 -6.67 26.26 1.53
N SER A 109 -7.52 25.23 1.51
CA SER A 109 -7.44 24.16 0.50
C SER A 109 -7.72 24.71 -0.90
N LEU A 110 -6.99 24.21 -1.89
CA LEU A 110 -7.15 24.59 -3.31
C LEU A 110 -8.60 24.47 -3.79
N ASP A 111 -9.31 23.43 -3.36
CA ASP A 111 -10.72 23.18 -3.71
C ASP A 111 -11.69 24.23 -3.15
N ASN A 112 -11.28 24.95 -2.11
CA ASN A 112 -12.09 26.00 -1.48
C ASN A 112 -11.79 27.40 -2.03
N LEU A 113 -10.83 27.53 -2.95
CA LEU A 113 -10.55 28.81 -3.60
C LEU A 113 -11.64 29.15 -4.62
N SER A 114 -11.97 30.44 -4.71
CA SER A 114 -12.82 30.95 -5.79
C SER A 114 -12.13 30.81 -7.16
N ALA A 115 -12.92 30.81 -8.24
CA ALA A 115 -12.37 30.71 -9.61
C ALA A 115 -11.29 31.76 -9.90
N SER A 116 -11.49 32.99 -9.41
CA SER A 116 -10.53 34.10 -9.53
C SER A 116 -9.23 33.85 -8.75
N GLU A 117 -9.32 33.27 -7.56
CA GLU A 117 -8.14 32.91 -6.76
C GLU A 117 -7.39 31.72 -7.38
N GLN A 118 -8.12 30.73 -7.91
CA GLN A 118 -7.53 29.61 -8.64
C GLN A 118 -6.75 30.09 -9.87
N LEU A 119 -7.30 31.05 -10.62
CA LEU A 119 -6.63 31.66 -11.78
C LEU A 119 -5.34 32.38 -11.38
N LYS A 120 -5.39 33.21 -10.33
CA LYS A 120 -4.22 33.93 -9.80
C LYS A 120 -3.15 32.96 -9.30
N PHE A 121 -3.54 31.91 -8.60
CA PHE A 121 -2.64 30.87 -8.13
C PHE A 121 -1.98 30.12 -9.30
N GLY A 122 -2.77 29.71 -10.30
CA GLY A 122 -2.26 29.07 -11.51
C GLY A 122 -1.25 29.95 -12.25
N LEU A 123 -1.53 31.25 -12.34
CA LEU A 123 -0.61 32.23 -12.93
C LEU A 123 0.72 32.30 -12.18
N GLN A 124 0.69 32.32 -10.84
CA GLN A 124 1.90 32.29 -10.01
C GLN A 124 2.71 31.00 -10.21
N ILE A 125 2.03 29.84 -10.33
CA ILE A 125 2.71 28.57 -10.64
C ILE A 125 3.42 28.69 -11.97
N VAL A 126 2.70 29.15 -13.00
CA VAL A 126 3.25 29.24 -14.35
C VAL A 126 4.42 30.20 -14.35
N ARG A 127 4.33 31.39 -13.76
CA ARG A 127 5.46 32.34 -13.69
C ARG A 127 6.70 31.74 -13.02
N ALA A 128 6.51 30.98 -11.94
CA ALA A 128 7.62 30.38 -11.22
C ALA A 128 8.22 29.16 -11.94
N LEU A 129 7.45 28.45 -12.77
CA LEU A 129 7.91 27.31 -13.56
C LEU A 129 8.38 27.69 -14.98
N ASN A 130 7.89 28.80 -15.52
CA ASN A 130 8.15 29.23 -16.89
C ASN A 130 9.57 29.81 -16.95
N GLY A 131 10.46 29.04 -17.54
CA GLY A 131 11.87 29.38 -17.70
C GLY A 131 12.11 30.40 -18.82
N GLU A 132 12.88 30.02 -19.84
CA GLU A 132 13.34 30.95 -20.87
C GLU A 132 12.28 31.35 -21.91
N PHE A 133 11.21 30.57 -22.08
CA PHE A 133 10.23 30.77 -23.15
C PHE A 133 9.35 32.02 -22.95
N LYS A 134 9.09 32.40 -21.70
CA LYS A 134 8.42 33.65 -21.28
C LYS A 134 7.06 33.96 -21.95
N VAL A 135 6.35 32.96 -22.46
CA VAL A 135 4.99 33.13 -23.01
C VAL A 135 3.99 32.43 -22.10
N ILE A 136 2.87 33.10 -21.81
CA ILE A 136 1.78 32.59 -20.98
C ILE A 136 0.45 32.79 -21.72
N CYS A 137 -0.29 31.69 -21.90
CA CYS A 137 -1.67 31.74 -22.40
C CYS A 137 -2.63 31.64 -21.22
N VAL A 138 -3.52 32.62 -21.08
CA VAL A 138 -4.51 32.69 -20.02
C VAL A 138 -5.90 32.55 -20.65
N ASP A 139 -6.59 31.49 -20.28
CA ASP A 139 -7.98 31.23 -20.66
C ASP A 139 -8.89 31.38 -19.44
N GLY A 140 -10.12 31.82 -19.66
CA GLY A 140 -11.09 31.97 -18.57
C GLY A 140 -10.98 33.27 -17.76
N ILE A 141 -10.39 34.34 -18.32
CA ILE A 141 -10.24 35.63 -17.61
C ILE A 141 -11.60 36.28 -17.29
N GLU A 142 -12.68 35.86 -17.94
CA GLU A 142 -14.05 36.31 -17.67
C GLU A 142 -14.53 35.99 -16.25
N THR A 143 -13.85 35.08 -15.55
CA THR A 143 -14.09 34.80 -14.13
C THR A 143 -13.68 35.97 -13.23
N LEU A 144 -12.80 36.86 -13.70
CA LEU A 144 -12.40 38.05 -12.97
C LEU A 144 -13.44 39.17 -13.10
N ASP A 145 -13.76 39.80 -11.97
CA ASP A 145 -14.49 41.05 -11.97
C ASP A 145 -13.66 42.19 -12.60
N LYS A 146 -14.32 43.32 -12.92
CA LYS A 146 -13.68 44.43 -13.61
C LYS A 146 -12.46 44.99 -12.85
N GLU A 147 -12.55 45.10 -11.53
CA GLU A 147 -11.48 45.66 -10.70
C GLU A 147 -10.29 44.69 -10.63
N SER A 148 -10.55 43.39 -10.44
CA SER A 148 -9.54 42.33 -10.51
C SER A 148 -8.87 42.24 -11.88
N PHE A 149 -9.61 42.44 -12.97
CA PHE A 149 -9.07 42.44 -14.33
C PHE A 149 -8.15 43.64 -14.57
N GLU A 150 -8.54 44.85 -14.14
CA GLU A 150 -7.67 46.04 -14.23
C GLU A 150 -6.39 45.87 -13.41
N PHE A 151 -6.48 45.24 -12.24
CA PHE A 151 -5.31 44.89 -11.43
C PHE A 151 -4.41 43.88 -12.15
N PHE A 152 -5.01 42.84 -12.74
CA PHE A 152 -4.29 41.83 -13.53
C PHE A 152 -3.56 42.46 -14.73
N LEU A 153 -4.19 43.37 -15.48
CA LEU A 153 -3.54 44.06 -16.58
C LEU A 153 -2.31 44.86 -16.14
N LYS A 154 -2.41 45.60 -15.03
CA LYS A 154 -1.27 46.31 -14.45
C LYS A 154 -0.16 45.37 -14.01
N GLU A 155 -0.52 44.21 -13.45
CA GLU A 155 0.45 43.22 -13.01
C GLU A 155 1.21 42.63 -14.21
N VAL A 156 0.49 42.30 -15.28
CA VAL A 156 1.02 41.78 -16.55
C VAL A 156 1.90 42.81 -17.27
N GLU A 157 1.51 44.09 -17.30
CA GLU A 157 2.31 45.17 -17.92
C GLU A 157 3.68 45.36 -17.27
N ASN A 158 3.81 45.06 -15.98
CA ASN A 158 5.07 45.17 -15.24
C ASN A 158 5.89 43.88 -15.24
N ASP A 159 5.40 42.83 -15.90
CA ASP A 159 6.01 41.51 -15.91
C ASP A 159 6.80 41.27 -17.21
N ASP A 160 7.85 40.45 -17.14
CA ASP A 160 8.75 40.19 -18.28
C ASP A 160 8.25 39.04 -19.19
N PHE A 161 6.94 38.77 -19.16
CA PHE A 161 6.30 37.68 -19.90
C PHE A 161 5.33 38.23 -20.96
N GLN A 162 5.21 37.52 -22.08
CA GLN A 162 4.19 37.79 -23.09
C GLN A 162 2.91 37.02 -22.78
N TYR A 163 1.81 37.73 -22.63
CA TYR A 163 0.51 37.15 -22.29
C TYR A 163 -0.43 37.11 -23.50
N PHE A 164 -1.02 35.94 -23.75
CA PHE A 164 -2.16 35.79 -24.66
C PHE A 164 -3.40 35.50 -23.82
N VAL A 165 -4.36 36.42 -23.84
CA VAL A 165 -5.56 36.31 -23.02
C VAL A 165 -6.78 36.16 -23.93
N THR A 166 -7.56 35.11 -23.71
CA THR A 166 -8.85 34.91 -24.39
C THR A 166 -9.98 35.46 -23.53
N ARG A 167 -10.94 36.15 -24.17
CA ARG A 167 -12.11 36.71 -23.50
C ARG A 167 -13.31 36.78 -24.46
N VAL A 168 -14.49 36.55 -23.92
CA VAL A 168 -15.77 36.59 -24.67
C VAL A 168 -16.28 38.02 -24.89
N GLU A 169 -15.92 38.96 -24.01
CA GLU A 169 -16.39 40.33 -24.03
C GLU A 169 -15.23 41.34 -24.06
N GLY A 170 -15.40 42.44 -24.81
CA GLY A 170 -14.48 43.57 -24.85
C GLY A 170 -13.51 43.51 -26.03
N THR A 171 -13.44 44.64 -26.76
CA THR A 171 -12.41 44.87 -27.77
C THR A 171 -11.35 45.78 -27.15
N HIS A 172 -10.09 45.40 -27.26
CA HIS A 172 -8.94 46.19 -26.81
C HIS A 172 -8.07 46.56 -28.02
N GLU A 173 -7.20 47.57 -27.90
CA GLU A 173 -6.38 48.07 -29.02
C GLU A 173 -5.54 46.98 -29.71
N HIS A 174 -5.27 45.86 -29.04
CA HIS A 174 -4.50 44.72 -29.55
C HIS A 174 -5.26 43.37 -29.45
N SER A 175 -6.59 43.39 -29.58
CA SER A 175 -7.39 42.16 -29.61
C SER A 175 -7.58 41.61 -31.02
N ILE A 176 -7.43 40.29 -31.18
CA ILE A 176 -7.88 39.56 -32.37
C ILE A 176 -9.31 39.10 -32.12
N VAL A 177 -10.25 39.50 -32.97
CA VAL A 177 -11.66 39.09 -32.84
C VAL A 177 -11.88 37.84 -33.69
N VAL A 178 -12.42 36.79 -33.08
CA VAL A 178 -12.78 35.54 -33.77
C VAL A 178 -14.30 35.38 -33.74
N GLU A 179 -14.93 35.33 -34.92
CA GLU A 179 -16.37 35.12 -35.08
C GLU A 179 -16.60 33.97 -36.08
N ASN A 180 -17.46 33.01 -35.74
CA ASN A 180 -17.79 31.85 -36.60
C ASN A 180 -16.56 31.04 -37.07
N GLY A 181 -15.47 31.03 -36.30
CA GLY A 181 -14.24 30.32 -36.65
C GLY A 181 -13.32 31.09 -37.61
N GLU A 182 -13.63 32.34 -37.95
CA GLU A 182 -12.81 33.20 -38.78
C GLU A 182 -12.23 34.37 -37.99
N ILE A 183 -10.99 34.76 -38.31
CA ILE A 183 -10.36 35.96 -37.75
C ILE A 183 -10.93 37.19 -38.44
N LYS A 184 -11.64 38.02 -37.69
CA LYS A 184 -12.15 39.31 -38.13
C LYS A 184 -11.05 40.36 -37.88
N LYS A 185 -10.52 40.91 -38.97
CA LYS A 185 -9.50 41.98 -38.93
C LYS A 185 -10.11 43.33 -38.58
#